data_AF-R6DLE9-F1
#
_entry.id   AF-R6DLE9-F1
#
_cell.length_a   1.000
_cell.length_b   1.000
_cell.length_c   1.000
_cell.angle_alpha   90.00
_cell.angle_beta   90.00
_cell.angle_gamma   90.00
#
_symmetry.space_group_name_H-M   'P 1'
#
loop_
_entity.id
_entity.type
_entity.pdbx_description
1 polymer ?
#
loop_
_entity_poly.entity_id
_entity_poly.type
_entity_poly.pdbx_seq_one_letter_code
_entity_poly.pdbx_strand_id
1 'polypeptide(L)'
;MLHIKKMIARFYHYYSQLTDIGNEILENQEEFFGKEELMFFHMYSDRVTRLAGETQLLREYAMQVQDVYQSEIGIRQNDVMKMLTIVTTIFLPLTLIAGWYGMNFSYMPELKCPMAYPIVIVVSILIVILSLWIFKKKKYW
;
A
#
# COMPACT_ATOMS: atom_id res chain seq x y z
N MET A 1 14.59 2.30 2.20
CA MET A 1 14.31 1.51 0.97
C MET A 1 15.06 2.03 -0.27
N LEU A 2 15.01 3.33 -0.58
CA LEU A 2 15.73 3.92 -1.73
C LEU A 2 17.25 3.65 -1.67
N HIS A 3 17.84 3.74 -0.47
CA HIS A 3 19.26 3.42 -0.25
C HIS A 3 19.61 1.97 -0.61
N ILE A 4 18.78 1.00 -0.18
CA ILE A 4 18.97 -0.42 -0.48
C ILE A 4 18.86 -0.67 -1.98
N LYS A 5 17.86 -0.09 -2.66
CA LYS A 5 17.72 -0.19 -4.12
C LYS A 5 18.95 0.37 -4.87
N LYS A 6 19.45 1.54 -4.45
CA LYS A 6 20.67 2.13 -5.03
C LYS A 6 21.90 1.26 -4.79
N MET A 7 22.01 0.64 -3.62
CA MET A 7 23.10 -0.25 -3.28
C MET A 7 23.08 -1.53 -4.11
N ILE A 8 21.93 -2.19 -4.24
CA ILE A 8 21.76 -3.40 -5.07
C ILE A 8 22.07 -3.08 -6.54
N ALA A 9 21.56 -1.95 -7.07
CA ALA A 9 21.85 -1.52 -8.43
C ALA A 9 23.35 -1.27 -8.67
N ARG A 10 24.08 -0.73 -7.67
CA ARG A 10 25.52 -0.54 -7.76
C ARG A 10 26.26 -1.87 -7.80
N PHE A 11 25.86 -2.84 -6.99
CA PHE A 11 26.45 -4.18 -7.03
C PHE A 11 26.19 -4.90 -8.34
N TYR A 12 24.97 -4.83 -8.86
CA TYR A 12 24.64 -5.38 -10.18
C TYR A 12 25.54 -4.79 -11.27
N HIS A 13 25.68 -3.47 -11.31
CA HIS A 13 26.53 -2.79 -12.29
C HIS A 13 27.99 -3.20 -12.18
N TYR A 14 28.51 -3.31 -10.95
CA TYR A 14 29.87 -3.76 -10.70
C TYR A 14 30.11 -5.20 -11.17
N TYR A 15 29.21 -6.13 -10.85
CA TYR A 15 29.34 -7.51 -11.31
C TYR A 15 29.16 -7.63 -12.83
N SER A 16 28.26 -6.85 -13.44
CA SER A 16 28.11 -6.82 -14.90
C SER A 16 29.41 -6.41 -15.58
N GLN A 17 30.07 -5.35 -15.11
CA GLN A 17 31.34 -4.91 -15.67
C GLN A 17 32.45 -5.95 -15.49
N LEU A 18 32.49 -6.63 -14.35
CA LEU A 18 33.46 -7.70 -14.11
C LEU A 18 33.23 -8.91 -15.04
N THR A 19 31.98 -9.21 -15.38
CA THR A 19 31.63 -10.23 -16.37
C THR A 19 32.10 -9.81 -17.76
N ASP A 20 31.87 -8.56 -18.15
CA ASP A 20 32.28 -8.04 -19.46
C ASP A 20 33.82 -8.14 -19.62
N ILE A 21 34.57 -7.72 -18.60
CA ILE A 21 36.04 -7.85 -18.57
C ILE A 21 36.45 -9.32 -18.63
N GLY A 22 35.77 -10.20 -17.90
CA GLY A 22 36.04 -11.64 -17.93
C GLY A 22 35.86 -12.22 -19.33
N ASN A 23 34.81 -11.82 -20.04
CA ASN A 23 34.52 -12.28 -21.39
C ASN A 23 35.50 -11.71 -22.43
N GLU A 24 35.96 -10.47 -22.26
CA GLU A 24 36.96 -9.85 -23.14
C GLU A 24 38.33 -10.54 -22.99
N ILE A 25 38.70 -10.94 -21.77
CA ILE A 25 39.92 -11.75 -21.52
C ILE A 25 39.79 -13.14 -22.18
N LEU A 26 38.59 -13.73 -22.14
CA LEU A 26 38.31 -15.05 -22.72
C LEU A 26 38.31 -15.07 -24.26
N GLU A 27 38.04 -13.95 -24.92
CA GLU A 27 38.17 -13.83 -26.38
C GLU A 27 39.59 -14.11 -26.87
N ASN A 28 40.60 -13.89 -26.01
CA ASN A 28 42.00 -14.27 -26.24
C ASN A 28 42.53 -13.83 -27.62
N GLN A 29 42.25 -12.59 -28.04
CA GLN A 29 42.47 -12.10 -29.41
C GLN A 29 43.91 -12.25 -29.95
N GLU A 30 44.92 -12.34 -29.07
CA GLU A 30 46.35 -12.47 -29.41
C GLU A 30 46.97 -13.80 -28.93
N GLU A 31 46.16 -14.82 -28.58
CA GLU A 31 46.63 -16.10 -27.99
C GLU A 31 47.59 -15.94 -26.79
N PHE A 32 47.46 -14.82 -26.07
CA PHE A 32 48.35 -14.47 -24.96
C PHE A 32 48.25 -15.47 -23.79
N PHE A 33 47.07 -16.09 -23.60
CA PHE A 33 46.81 -17.03 -22.51
C PHE A 33 46.79 -18.48 -22.99
N GLY A 34 47.37 -19.36 -22.17
CA GLY A 34 47.32 -20.81 -22.33
C GLY A 34 45.96 -21.41 -21.93
N LYS A 35 45.74 -22.68 -22.29
CA LYS A 35 44.46 -23.38 -22.05
C LYS A 35 44.04 -23.46 -20.57
N GLU A 36 44.99 -23.65 -19.65
CA GLU A 36 44.70 -23.70 -18.22
C GLU A 36 44.25 -22.35 -17.66
N GLU A 37 44.90 -21.26 -18.10
CA GLU A 37 44.59 -19.89 -17.69
C GLU A 37 43.20 -19.48 -18.17
N LEU A 38 42.85 -19.78 -19.43
CA LEU A 38 41.51 -19.58 -19.97
C LEU A 38 40.44 -20.35 -19.19
N MET A 39 40.75 -21.57 -18.73
CA MET A 39 39.82 -22.34 -17.90
C MET A 39 39.54 -21.66 -16.55
N PHE A 40 40.56 -21.07 -15.92
CA PHE A 40 40.37 -20.29 -14.69
C PHE A 40 39.53 -19.02 -14.93
N PHE A 41 39.78 -18.29 -16.03
CA PHE A 41 38.99 -17.11 -16.39
C PHE A 41 37.53 -17.45 -16.72
N HIS A 42 37.27 -18.59 -17.36
CA HIS A 42 35.91 -19.08 -17.59
C HIS A 42 35.18 -19.32 -16.28
N MET A 43 35.81 -20.05 -15.35
CA MET A 43 35.24 -20.29 -14.02
C MET A 43 35.00 -19.00 -13.24
N TYR A 44 35.87 -18.00 -13.40
CA TYR A 44 35.69 -16.69 -12.80
C TYR A 44 34.49 -15.95 -13.42
N SER A 45 34.42 -15.84 -14.75
CA SER A 45 33.33 -15.16 -15.47
C SER A 45 31.97 -15.79 -15.14
N ASP A 46 31.88 -17.11 -15.07
CA ASP A 46 30.67 -17.83 -14.67
C ASP A 46 30.22 -17.49 -13.23
N ARG A 47 31.17 -17.36 -12.31
CA ARG A 47 30.87 -17.00 -10.90
C ARG A 47 30.37 -15.57 -10.80
N VAL A 48 31.01 -14.64 -11.50
CA VAL A 48 30.61 -13.22 -11.51
C VAL A 48 29.24 -13.06 -12.17
N THR A 49 29.00 -13.74 -13.29
CA THR A 49 27.70 -13.77 -13.96
C THR A 49 26.59 -14.24 -13.03
N ARG A 50 26.85 -15.32 -12.27
CA ARG A 50 25.91 -15.83 -11.27
C ARG A 50 25.64 -14.81 -10.17
N LEU A 51 26.67 -14.15 -9.65
CA LEU A 51 26.53 -13.08 -8.65
C LEU A 51 25.70 -11.90 -9.18
N ALA A 52 25.93 -11.49 -10.44
CA ALA A 52 25.11 -10.46 -11.09
C ALA A 52 23.63 -10.89 -11.13
N GLY A 53 23.36 -12.15 -11.51
CA GLY A 53 22.01 -12.73 -11.48
C GLY A 53 21.37 -12.70 -10.09
N GLU A 54 22.09 -13.12 -9.06
CA GLU A 54 21.61 -13.08 -7.66
C GLU A 54 21.28 -11.65 -7.20
N THR A 55 22.10 -10.66 -7.58
CA THR A 55 21.80 -9.26 -7.24
C THR A 55 20.52 -8.75 -7.92
N GLN A 56 20.22 -9.23 -9.14
CA GLN A 56 18.99 -8.90 -9.82
C GLN A 56 17.78 -9.54 -9.12
N LEU A 57 17.88 -10.80 -8.70
CA LEU A 57 16.83 -11.46 -7.91
C LEU A 57 16.56 -10.72 -6.60
N LEU A 58 17.61 -10.31 -5.87
CA LEU A 58 17.47 -9.49 -4.67
C LEU A 58 16.76 -8.15 -4.93
N ARG A 59 17.03 -7.53 -6.09
CA ARG A 59 16.34 -6.31 -6.51
C ARG A 59 14.85 -6.56 -6.72
N GLU A 60 14.49 -7.66 -7.37
CA GLU A 60 13.10 -8.05 -7.58
C GLU A 60 12.37 -8.35 -6.28
N TYR A 61 12.95 -9.13 -5.38
CA TYR A 61 12.40 -9.35 -4.04
C TYR A 61 12.19 -8.04 -3.26
N ALA A 62 13.16 -7.12 -3.31
CA ALA A 62 13.02 -5.82 -2.66
C ALA A 62 11.88 -4.98 -3.25
N MET A 63 11.56 -5.13 -4.56
CA MET A 63 10.39 -4.50 -5.17
C MET A 63 9.10 -5.15 -4.69
N GLN A 64 9.03 -6.49 -4.68
CA GLN A 64 7.85 -7.21 -4.20
C GLN A 64 7.51 -6.87 -2.74
N VAL A 65 8.52 -6.80 -1.86
CA VAL A 65 8.31 -6.40 -0.46
C VAL A 65 7.80 -4.96 -0.35
N GLN A 66 8.29 -4.06 -1.21
CA GLN A 66 7.78 -2.70 -1.25
C GLN A 66 6.30 -2.65 -1.68
N ASP A 67 5.93 -3.44 -2.68
CA ASP A 67 4.56 -3.48 -3.17
C ASP A 67 3.60 -4.06 -2.12
N VAL A 68 4.01 -5.11 -1.41
CA VAL A 68 3.27 -5.65 -0.26
C VAL A 68 3.12 -4.59 0.84
N TYR A 69 4.19 -3.88 1.18
CA TYR A 69 4.13 -2.83 2.20
C TYR A 69 3.18 -1.68 1.80
N GLN A 70 3.16 -1.29 0.53
CA GLN A 70 2.21 -0.30 0.02
C GLN A 70 0.77 -0.83 0.05
N SER A 71 0.57 -2.12 -0.27
CA SER A 71 -0.74 -2.77 -0.17
C SER A 71 -1.26 -2.75 1.28
N GLU A 72 -0.42 -3.09 2.25
CA GLU A 72 -0.74 -3.03 3.68
C GLU A 72 -1.09 -1.60 4.14
N ILE A 73 -0.36 -0.59 3.66
CA ILE A 73 -0.72 0.82 3.91
C ILE A 73 -2.11 1.11 3.33
N GLY A 74 -2.39 0.68 2.10
CA GLY A 74 -3.69 0.85 1.46
C GLY A 74 -4.83 0.19 2.23
N ILE A 75 -4.61 -1.03 2.74
CA ILE A 75 -5.57 -1.74 3.60
C ILE A 75 -5.83 -0.94 4.87
N ARG A 76 -4.77 -0.50 5.56
CA ARG A 76 -4.89 0.29 6.79
C ARG A 76 -5.59 1.64 6.55
N GLN A 77 -5.29 2.31 5.43
CA GLN A 77 -5.98 3.53 5.03
C GLN A 77 -7.47 3.28 4.75
N ASN A 78 -7.80 2.19 4.06
CA ASN A 78 -9.18 1.80 3.85
C ASN A 78 -9.91 1.56 5.17
N ASP A 79 -9.27 0.93 6.15
CA ASP A 79 -9.89 0.69 7.46
C ASP A 79 -10.08 1.98 8.26
N VAL A 80 -9.13 2.91 8.21
CA VAL A 80 -9.30 4.26 8.80
C VAL A 80 -10.44 5.01 8.11
N MET A 81 -10.50 4.99 6.78
CA MET A 81 -11.57 5.63 6.00
C MET A 81 -12.94 5.02 6.29
N LYS A 82 -13.02 3.69 6.45
CA LYS A 82 -14.25 3.00 6.89
C LYS A 82 -14.70 3.51 8.25
N MET A 83 -13.80 3.58 9.23
CA MET A 83 -14.13 4.11 10.56
C MET A 83 -14.65 5.55 10.51
N LEU A 84 -13.97 6.44 9.80
CA LEU A 84 -14.41 7.82 9.62
C LEU A 84 -15.77 7.91 8.92
N THR A 85 -16.01 7.06 7.92
CA THR A 85 -17.28 7.02 7.16
C THR A 85 -18.43 6.52 8.05
N ILE A 86 -18.19 5.50 8.88
CA ILE A 86 -19.18 4.99 9.84
C ILE A 86 -19.58 6.10 10.81
N VAL A 87 -18.59 6.75 11.43
CA VAL A 87 -18.82 7.87 12.34
C VAL A 87 -19.62 8.98 11.63
N THR A 88 -19.16 9.42 10.46
CA THR A 88 -19.82 10.50 9.70
C THR A 88 -21.25 10.13 9.31
N THR A 89 -21.49 8.90 8.86
CA THR A 89 -22.83 8.46 8.42
C THR A 89 -23.82 8.41 9.58
N ILE A 90 -23.35 8.14 10.80
CA ILE A 90 -24.19 8.22 12.01
C ILE A 90 -24.44 9.68 12.38
N PHE A 91 -23.40 10.51 12.44
CA PHE A 91 -23.54 11.89 12.91
C PHE A 91 -24.26 12.82 11.93
N LEU A 92 -24.10 12.65 10.61
CA LEU A 92 -24.65 13.57 9.60
C LEU A 92 -26.19 13.73 9.68
N PRO A 93 -27.01 12.66 9.70
CA PRO A 93 -28.47 12.81 9.84
C PRO A 93 -28.87 13.30 11.23
N LEU A 94 -28.15 12.93 12.29
CA LEU A 94 -28.44 13.43 13.64
C LEU A 94 -28.18 14.93 13.75
N THR A 95 -27.06 15.40 13.19
CA THR A 95 -26.72 16.82 13.13
C THR A 95 -27.70 17.59 12.25
N LEU A 96 -28.20 16.99 11.16
CA LEU A 96 -29.24 17.60 10.33
C LEU A 96 -30.53 17.81 11.13
N ILE A 97 -30.98 16.80 11.89
CA ILE A 97 -32.18 16.90 12.75
C ILE A 97 -31.98 17.96 13.83
N ALA A 98 -30.85 17.90 14.56
CA ALA A 98 -30.53 18.87 15.59
C ALA A 98 -30.40 20.30 15.04
N GLY A 99 -29.80 20.44 13.86
CA GLY A 99 -29.68 21.71 13.15
C GLY A 99 -31.04 22.25 12.72
N TRP A 100 -31.91 21.42 12.14
CA TRP A 100 -33.26 21.79 11.71
C TRP A 100 -34.13 22.27 12.88
N TYR A 101 -34.16 21.52 14.00
CA TYR A 101 -34.88 21.92 15.21
C TYR A 101 -34.19 23.05 15.99
N GLY A 102 -32.91 23.33 15.71
CA GLY A 102 -32.18 24.49 16.24
C GLY A 102 -32.44 25.79 15.48
N MET A 103 -33.16 25.76 14.35
CA MET A 103 -33.52 26.96 13.59
C MET A 103 -34.67 27.71 14.28
N ASN A 104 -34.48 29.00 14.57
CA ASN A 104 -35.47 29.87 15.22
C ASN A 104 -36.62 30.28 14.27
N PHE A 105 -37.42 29.33 13.78
CA PHE A 105 -38.63 29.63 13.00
C PHE A 105 -39.85 29.86 13.89
N SER A 106 -40.52 31.00 13.75
CA SER A 106 -41.73 31.36 14.51
C SER A 106 -42.96 30.48 14.26
N TYR A 107 -42.96 29.66 13.21
CA TYR A 107 -44.10 28.82 12.80
C TYR A 107 -43.67 27.34 12.68
N MET A 108 -43.24 26.74 13.79
CA MET A 108 -43.06 25.28 13.90
C MET A 108 -44.30 24.66 14.59
N PRO A 109 -45.30 24.16 13.83
CA PRO A 109 -46.48 23.51 14.40
C PRO A 109 -46.14 22.25 15.22
N GLU A 110 -44.99 21.62 14.94
CA GLU A 110 -44.48 20.44 15.66
C GLU A 110 -44.08 20.76 17.12
N LEU A 111 -43.59 21.98 17.41
CA LEU A 111 -43.15 22.36 18.77
C LEU A 111 -44.29 22.52 19.77
N LYS A 112 -45.53 22.72 19.28
CA LYS A 112 -46.73 22.87 20.12
C LYS A 112 -47.28 21.53 20.62
N CYS A 113 -46.81 20.41 20.08
CA CYS A 113 -47.21 19.08 20.50
C CYS A 113 -46.28 18.56 21.61
N PRO A 114 -46.80 18.21 22.81
CA PRO A 114 -45.96 17.68 23.89
C PRO A 114 -45.28 16.35 23.52
N MET A 115 -45.81 15.64 22.52
CA MET A 115 -45.26 14.38 22.01
C MET A 115 -44.15 14.54 20.97
N ALA A 116 -43.91 15.74 20.43
CA ALA A 116 -42.96 15.93 19.33
C ALA A 116 -41.50 15.65 19.75
N TYR A 117 -41.10 16.08 20.95
CA TYR A 117 -39.77 15.82 21.48
C TYR A 117 -39.45 14.31 21.62
N PRO A 118 -40.30 13.47 22.25
CA PRO A 118 -40.05 12.03 22.29
C PRO A 118 -40.13 11.35 20.90
N ILE A 119 -40.96 11.83 19.97
CA ILE A 119 -41.01 11.29 18.60
C ILE A 119 -39.68 11.54 17.88
N VAL A 120 -39.10 12.74 17.96
CA VAL A 120 -37.81 13.07 17.33
C VAL A 120 -36.67 12.22 17.91
N ILE A 121 -36.70 11.94 19.23
CA ILE A 121 -35.75 11.03 19.88
C ILE A 121 -35.88 9.62 19.31
N VAL A 122 -37.11 9.09 19.20
CA VAL A 122 -37.36 7.75 18.65
C VAL A 122 -36.91 7.65 17.20
N VAL A 123 -37.19 8.66 16.38
CA VAL A 123 -36.75 8.71 14.96
C VAL A 123 -35.22 8.76 14.87
N SER A 124 -34.56 9.56 15.72
CA SER A 124 -33.10 9.65 15.74
C SER A 124 -32.46 8.31 16.13
N ILE A 125 -32.99 7.63 17.14
CA ILE A 125 -32.56 6.30 17.55
C ILE A 125 -32.77 5.28 16.42
N LEU A 126 -33.93 5.31 15.75
CA LEU A 126 -34.22 4.46 14.59
C LEU A 126 -33.21 4.65 13.45
N ILE A 127 -32.83 5.89 13.15
CA ILE A 127 -31.82 6.21 12.13
C ILE A 127 -30.46 5.64 12.51
N VAL A 128 -30.03 5.77 13.77
CA VAL A 128 -28.77 5.15 14.23
C VAL A 128 -28.82 3.63 14.08
N ILE A 129 -29.90 2.99 14.51
CA ILE A 129 -30.07 1.53 14.43
C ILE A 129 -30.08 1.06 12.97
N LEU A 130 -30.78 1.77 12.09
CA LEU A 130 -30.85 1.44 10.67
C LEU A 130 -29.47 1.58 10.00
N SER A 131 -28.74 2.65 10.30
CA SER A 131 -27.37 2.86 9.81
C SER A 131 -26.46 1.73 10.28
N LEU A 132 -26.45 1.41 11.58
CA LEU A 132 -25.66 0.31 12.13
C LEU A 132 -26.04 -1.05 11.51
N TRP A 133 -27.33 -1.30 11.27
CA TRP A 133 -27.80 -2.54 10.64
C TRP A 133 -27.33 -2.66 9.19
N ILE A 134 -27.37 -1.58 8.41
CA ILE A 134 -26.85 -1.55 7.04
C ILE A 134 -25.34 -1.83 7.02
N PHE A 135 -24.58 -1.20 7.93
CA PHE A 135 -23.14 -1.43 8.05
C PHE A 135 -22.81 -2.89 8.44
N LYS A 136 -23.58 -3.49 9.36
CA LYS A 136 -23.45 -4.90 9.72
C LYS A 136 -23.79 -5.84 8.56
N LYS A 137 -24.86 -5.55 7.80
CA LYS A 137 -25.29 -6.39 6.67
C LYS A 137 -24.31 -6.35 5.49
N LYS A 138 -23.65 -5.21 5.26
CA LYS A 138 -22.65 -5.06 4.20
C LYS A 138 -21.25 -5.59 4.55
N LYS A 139 -21.06 -6.26 5.70
CA LYS A 139 -19.74 -6.80 6.14
C LYS A 139 -18.61 -5.76 6.08
N TYR A 140 -18.92 -4.52 6.45
CA TYR A 140 -17.87 -3.51 6.70
C TYR A 140 -17.21 -3.68 8.08
N TRP A 141 -17.65 -4.71 8.82
CA TRP A 141 -17.09 -5.28 10.04
C TRP A 141 -16.66 -6.72 9.76
#